data_AF-A0A4Y2V6N3-F1
#
_entry.id   AF-A0A4Y2V6N3-F1
#
_cell.length_a   1.000
_cell.length_b   1.000
_cell.length_c   1.000
_cell.angle_alpha   90.00
_cell.angle_beta   90.00
_cell.angle_gamma   90.00
#
_symmetry.space_group_name_H-M   'P 1'
#
loop_
_entity.id
_entity.type
_entity.pdbx_description
1 polymer ?
#
loop_
_entity_poly.entity_id
_entity_poly.type
_entity_poly.pdbx_seq_one_letter_code
_entity_poly.pdbx_strand_id
1 'polypeptide(L)'
;MSNTQDLQWAAGADDSLARNEILADDEIIRAVTAEDDDDDDVTPANPIKISHSEAVSALITSLHWAEEQNFKAHEIMLLRRLRDRTFELKIRTAAQKKKKKTDFFGR
;
A
#
# COMPACT_ATOMS: atom_id res chain seq x y z
N MET A 1 -2.37 6.96 56.98
CA MET A 1 -2.18 6.33 55.66
C MET A 1 -1.72 7.43 54.72
N SER A 2 -0.46 7.38 54.32
CA SER A 2 0.29 8.45 53.66
C SER A 2 -0.13 8.61 52.20
N ASN A 3 -0.46 9.82 51.77
CA ASN A 3 -0.64 10.15 50.36
C ASN A 3 0.68 10.57 49.70
N THR A 4 1.70 9.73 49.82
CA THR A 4 3.07 9.97 49.31
C THR A 4 3.24 9.60 47.84
N GLN A 5 2.19 9.14 47.16
CA GLN A 5 2.27 8.70 45.76
C GLN A 5 2.08 9.84 44.75
N ASP A 6 1.45 10.95 45.17
CA ASP A 6 1.16 12.10 44.29
C ASP A 6 2.36 13.04 44.09
N LEU A 7 3.39 12.98 44.97
CA LEU A 7 4.60 13.80 44.85
C LEU A 7 5.68 13.19 43.94
N GLN A 8 5.52 11.92 43.53
CA GLN A 8 6.53 11.21 42.76
C GLN A 8 6.50 11.53 41.25
N TRP A 9 5.44 12.18 40.76
CA TRP A 9 5.34 12.62 39.37
C TRP A 9 6.17 13.88 39.06
N ALA A 10 6.57 14.65 40.07
CA ALA A 10 7.35 15.87 39.87
C ALA A 10 8.87 15.68 40.01
N ALA A 11 9.33 14.52 40.49
CA ALA A 11 10.73 14.29 40.85
C ALA A 11 11.48 13.30 39.94
N GLY A 12 10.92 12.95 38.77
CA GLY A 12 11.47 11.91 37.88
C GLY A 12 11.81 12.37 36.45
N ALA A 13 11.84 13.67 36.17
CA ALA A 13 12.01 14.18 34.81
C ALA A 13 13.35 14.91 34.57
N ASP A 14 14.35 14.72 35.43
CA ASP A 14 15.61 15.45 35.34
C ASP A 14 16.68 14.78 34.45
N ASP A 15 16.41 13.58 33.90
CA ASP A 15 17.38 12.80 33.09
C ASP A 15 16.95 12.60 31.62
N SER A 16 15.90 13.30 31.15
CA SER A 16 15.44 13.23 29.75
C SER A 16 15.48 14.59 29.03
N LEU A 17 16.02 15.64 29.65
CA LEU A 17 16.09 16.99 29.08
C LEU A 17 17.08 17.16 27.92
N ALA A 18 17.79 16.09 27.52
CA ALA A 18 18.70 16.12 26.37
C ALA A 18 18.00 15.94 25.00
N ARG A 19 16.66 15.85 24.93
CA ARG A 19 15.94 15.55 23.68
C ARG A 19 15.09 16.69 23.10
N ASN A 20 15.00 17.84 23.76
CA ASN A 20 14.22 18.98 23.28
C ASN A 20 15.07 20.26 23.31
N GLU A 21 16.04 20.35 22.40
CA GLU A 21 16.70 21.62 22.09
C GLU A 21 15.66 22.56 21.44
N ILE A 22 15.44 23.74 22.01
CA ILE A 22 14.49 24.72 21.48
C ILE A 22 15.15 25.41 20.29
N LEU A 23 14.73 25.06 19.08
CA LEU A 23 15.22 25.68 17.85
C LEU A 23 14.81 27.15 17.79
N ALA A 24 15.72 28.02 17.35
CA ALA A 24 15.43 29.43 17.12
C ALA A 24 14.65 29.63 15.80
N ASP A 25 13.91 30.73 15.67
CA ASP A 25 13.04 31.01 14.52
C ASP A 25 13.76 30.87 13.17
N ASP A 26 15.02 31.30 13.07
CA ASP A 26 15.84 31.20 11.86
C ASP A 26 16.10 29.76 11.42
N GLU A 27 16.17 28.84 12.39
CA GLU A 27 16.40 27.42 12.16
C GLU A 27 15.12 26.70 11.71
N ILE A 28 13.98 27.14 12.23
CA ILE A 28 12.65 26.69 11.79
C ILE A 28 12.41 27.13 10.34
N ILE A 29 12.71 28.40 10.00
CA ILE A 29 12.53 28.92 8.64
C ILE A 29 13.39 28.14 7.65
N ARG A 30 14.65 27.87 8.00
CA ARG A 30 15.57 27.09 7.15
C ARG A 30 15.10 25.66 6.92
N ALA A 31 14.56 24.99 7.95
CA ALA A 31 13.96 23.67 7.81
C ALA A 31 12.73 23.69 6.88
N VAL A 32 11.87 24.70 7.02
CA VAL A 32 10.67 24.87 6.18
C VAL A 32 11.02 25.13 4.71
N THR A 33 12.06 25.92 4.42
CA THR A 33 12.46 26.22 3.03
C THR A 33 13.24 25.10 2.33
N ALA A 34 13.79 24.14 3.07
CA ALA A 34 14.57 23.04 2.48
C ALA A 34 13.68 21.90 1.93
N GLU A 35 12.41 21.81 2.36
CA GLU A 35 11.49 20.73 1.93
C GLU A 35 10.68 21.09 0.67
N ASP A 36 10.75 22.33 0.18
CA ASP A 36 10.03 22.78 -1.03
C ASP A 36 10.93 22.84 -2.28
N ASP A 37 12.20 22.41 -2.15
CA ASP A 37 13.13 22.21 -3.28
C ASP A 37 13.18 20.72 -3.70
N ASP A 38 12.05 20.02 -3.52
CA ASP A 38 11.82 18.72 -4.14
C ASP A 38 11.51 19.00 -5.62
N ASP A 39 12.58 19.17 -6.38
CA ASP A 39 12.61 19.07 -7.84
C ASP A 39 11.86 17.77 -8.21
N ASP A 40 10.57 17.93 -8.53
CA ASP A 40 9.61 16.91 -8.96
C ASP A 40 10.01 16.34 -10.33
N ASP A 41 11.30 16.09 -10.55
CA ASP A 41 11.81 15.19 -11.56
C ASP A 41 11.52 13.76 -11.11
N VAL A 42 10.22 13.43 -11.12
CA VAL A 42 9.75 12.05 -11.11
C VAL A 42 10.22 11.43 -12.43
N THR A 43 11.49 11.03 -12.47
CA THR A 43 11.99 10.07 -13.43
C THR A 43 10.97 8.93 -13.46
N PRO A 44 10.29 8.67 -14.60
CA PRO A 44 9.23 7.70 -14.60
C PRO A 44 9.86 6.35 -14.29
N ALA A 45 9.67 5.89 -13.05
CA ALA A 45 10.18 4.62 -12.61
C ALA A 45 9.71 3.58 -13.63
N ASN A 46 10.68 2.91 -14.25
CA ASN A 46 10.45 2.05 -15.40
C ASN A 46 9.31 1.08 -15.05
N PRO A 47 8.17 1.10 -15.78
CA PRO A 47 6.99 0.38 -15.34
C PRO A 47 7.32 -1.11 -15.21
N ILE A 48 7.14 -1.65 -14.01
CA ILE A 48 7.43 -3.06 -13.72
C ILE A 48 6.49 -3.90 -14.59
N LYS A 49 7.07 -4.62 -15.57
CA LYS A 49 6.32 -5.49 -16.48
C LYS A 49 6.03 -6.81 -15.78
N ILE A 50 4.93 -6.86 -15.03
CA ILE A 50 4.46 -8.10 -14.40
C ILE A 50 3.81 -8.98 -15.48
N SER A 51 4.22 -10.25 -15.55
CA SER A 51 3.60 -11.20 -16.48
C SER A 51 2.17 -11.56 -16.05
N HIS A 52 1.32 -11.99 -16.98
CA HIS A 52 -0.06 -12.36 -16.65
C HIS A 52 -0.14 -13.55 -15.68
N SER A 53 0.78 -14.51 -15.81
CA SER A 53 0.88 -15.66 -14.89
C SER A 53 1.30 -15.23 -13.49
N GLU A 54 2.23 -14.30 -13.39
CA GLU A 54 2.74 -13.79 -12.12
C GLU A 54 1.69 -12.95 -11.39
N ALA A 55 0.96 -12.09 -12.10
CA ALA A 55 -0.16 -11.35 -11.52
C ALA A 55 -1.25 -12.28 -10.96
N VAL A 56 -1.56 -13.38 -11.66
CA VAL A 56 -2.52 -14.39 -11.18
C VAL A 56 -1.98 -15.14 -9.96
N SER A 57 -0.71 -15.53 -9.98
CA SER A 57 -0.05 -16.21 -8.86
C SER A 57 -0.06 -15.33 -7.60
N ALA A 58 0.35 -14.07 -7.74
CA ALA A 58 0.33 -13.09 -6.66
C ALA A 58 -1.07 -12.91 -6.08
N LEU A 59 -2.10 -12.80 -6.92
CA LEU A 59 -3.49 -12.69 -6.47
C LEU A 59 -3.95 -13.92 -5.66
N ILE A 60 -3.60 -15.13 -6.09
CA ILE A 60 -3.94 -16.37 -5.38
C ILE A 60 -3.25 -16.41 -4.01
N THR A 61 -1.96 -16.08 -3.95
CA THR A 61 -1.19 -16.04 -2.71
C THR A 61 -1.74 -15.00 -1.74
N SER A 62 -2.06 -13.79 -2.21
CA SER A 62 -2.67 -12.75 -1.39
C SER A 62 -4.04 -13.16 -0.85
N LEU A 63 -4.83 -13.90 -1.64
CA LEU A 63 -6.13 -14.41 -1.21
C LEU A 63 -5.99 -15.46 -0.10
N HIS A 64 -5.04 -16.39 -0.23
CA HIS A 64 -4.73 -17.37 0.82
C HIS A 64 -4.29 -16.69 2.12
N TRP A 65 -3.35 -15.74 2.01
CA TRP A 65 -2.87 -14.98 3.15
C TRP A 65 -4.00 -14.18 3.82
N ALA A 66 -4.89 -13.58 3.04
CA ALA A 66 -6.05 -12.86 3.59
C ALA A 66 -7.03 -13.77 4.34
N GLU A 67 -7.18 -15.03 3.90
CA GLU A 67 -7.99 -16.03 4.60
C GLU A 67 -7.33 -16.46 5.93
N GLU A 68 -6.01 -16.65 5.95
CA GLU A 68 -5.25 -17.02 7.16
C GLU A 68 -5.23 -15.92 8.21
N GLN A 69 -5.06 -14.66 7.77
CA GLN A 69 -5.07 -13.50 8.66
C GLN A 69 -6.48 -13.08 9.11
N ASN A 70 -7.52 -13.83 8.71
CA ASN A 70 -8.90 -13.62 9.14
C ASN A 70 -9.42 -12.20 8.80
N PHE A 71 -9.09 -11.70 7.60
CA PHE A 71 -9.61 -10.42 7.10
C PHE A 71 -11.14 -10.41 7.05
N LYS A 72 -11.75 -9.22 7.00
CA LYS A 72 -13.21 -9.11 7.00
C LYS A 72 -13.75 -9.82 5.75
N ALA A 73 -14.87 -10.51 5.92
CA ALA A 73 -15.46 -11.32 4.85
C ALA A 73 -15.69 -10.54 3.54
N HIS A 74 -16.06 -9.26 3.62
CA HIS A 74 -16.27 -8.43 2.44
C HIS A 74 -14.97 -8.09 1.67
N GLU A 75 -13.83 -8.01 2.35
CA GLU A 75 -12.52 -7.80 1.73
C GLU A 75 -12.09 -9.05 0.95
N ILE A 76 -12.27 -10.23 1.56
CA ILE A 76 -12.01 -11.52 0.90
C ILE A 76 -12.97 -11.74 -0.28
N MET A 77 -14.25 -11.35 -0.14
CA MET A 77 -15.22 -11.41 -1.24
C MET A 77 -14.82 -10.55 -2.43
N LEU A 78 -14.22 -9.38 -2.21
CA LEU A 78 -13.72 -8.53 -3.29
C LEU A 78 -12.63 -9.24 -4.10
N LEU A 79 -11.66 -9.86 -3.43
CA LEU A 79 -10.57 -10.61 -4.07
C LEU A 79 -11.09 -11.81 -4.87
N ARG A 80 -12.03 -12.57 -4.29
CA ARG A 80 -12.69 -13.70 -4.98
C ARG A 80 -13.44 -13.23 -6.23
N ARG A 81 -14.19 -12.13 -6.13
CA ARG A 81 -14.92 -11.56 -7.28
C ARG A 81 -13.97 -11.09 -8.39
N LEU A 82 -12.83 -10.50 -8.03
CA LEU A 82 -11.81 -10.09 -9.00
C LEU A 82 -11.23 -11.28 -9.76
N ARG A 83 -10.90 -12.36 -9.04
CA ARG A 83 -10.46 -13.63 -9.63
C ARG A 83 -11.49 -14.16 -10.64
N ASP A 84 -12.74 -14.28 -10.23
CA ASP A 84 -13.80 -14.86 -11.06
C ASP A 84 -14.06 -14.03 -12.32
N ARG A 85 -14.11 -12.69 -12.17
CA ARG A 85 -14.26 -11.78 -13.31
C ARG A 85 -13.08 -11.84 -14.28
N THR A 86 -11.87 -12.07 -13.77
CA THR A 86 -10.68 -12.27 -14.61
C THR A 86 -10.81 -13.55 -15.44
N PHE A 87 -11.29 -14.64 -14.84
CA PHE A 87 -11.57 -15.88 -15.57
C PHE A 87 -12.66 -15.72 -16.62
N GLU A 88 -13.77 -15.05 -16.30
CA GLU A 88 -14.84 -14.75 -17.25
C GLU A 88 -14.33 -13.93 -18.45
N LEU A 89 -13.54 -12.89 -18.18
CA LEU A 89 -12.93 -12.05 -19.22
C LEU A 89 -12.00 -12.86 -20.12
N LYS A 90 -11.21 -13.77 -19.56
CA LYS A 90 -10.32 -14.65 -20.32
C LYS A 90 -11.11 -15.56 -21.26
N ILE A 91 -12.19 -16.18 -20.78
CA ILE A 91 -13.07 -17.04 -21.59
C ILE A 91 -13.73 -16.23 -22.70
N ARG A 92 -14.29 -15.07 -22.37
CA ARG A 92 -14.94 -14.18 -23.36
C ARG A 92 -13.97 -13.72 -24.43
N THR A 93 -12.75 -13.36 -24.04
CA THR A 93 -11.70 -12.92 -24.98
C THR A 93 -11.28 -14.05 -25.91
N ALA A 94 -11.14 -15.27 -25.39
CA ALA A 94 -10.84 -16.45 -26.22
C ALA A 94 -11.97 -16.75 -27.22
N ALA A 95 -13.24 -16.67 -26.78
CA ALA A 95 -14.40 -16.87 -27.64
C ALA A 95 -14.48 -15.82 -28.76
N GLN A 96 -14.23 -14.54 -28.44
CA GLN A 96 -14.18 -13.47 -29.44
C GLN A 96 -13.05 -13.67 -30.46
N LYS A 97 -11.84 -14.05 -30.03
CA LYS A 97 -10.72 -14.34 -30.94
C LYS A 97 -11.05 -15.48 -31.89
N LYS A 98 -11.70 -16.55 -31.40
CA LYS A 98 -12.13 -17.68 -32.24
C LYS A 98 -13.14 -17.25 -33.30
N LYS A 99 -14.17 -16.47 -32.93
CA LYS A 99 -15.16 -15.94 -33.86
C LYS A 99 -14.53 -15.06 -34.94
N LYS A 100 -13.65 -14.12 -34.55
CA LYS A 100 -12.93 -13.28 -35.51
C LYS A 100 -12.08 -14.10 -36.49
N LYS A 101 -11.46 -15.19 -36.02
CA LYS A 101 -10.68 -16.09 -36.85
C LYS A 101 -11.59 -16.81 -37.86
N THR A 102 -12.71 -17.38 -37.44
CA THR A 102 -13.64 -18.06 -38.35
C THR A 102 -14.23 -17.13 -39.40
N ASP A 103 -14.58 -15.89 -39.01
CA ASP A 103 -15.11 -14.89 -39.95
C ASP A 103 -14.06 -14.45 -40.99
N PHE A 104 -12.77 -14.48 -40.63
CA PHE A 104 -11.67 -14.13 -41.54
C PHE A 104 -11.37 -15.24 -42.58
N PHE A 105 -11.51 -16.51 -42.21
CA PHE A 105 -11.24 -17.65 -43.11
C PHE A 105 -12.47 -18.10 -43.92
N GLY A 106 -13.65 -17.54 -43.64
CA GLY A 106 -14.90 -17.88 -44.33
C GLY A 106 -15.25 -16.99 -45.52
N ARG A 107 -14.36 -16.09 -45.95
CA ARG A 107 -14.54 -15.19 -47.09
C ARG A 107 -13.61 -15.54 -48.24
#